data_AF-A0A0L1IWU0-F1
#
_entry.id   AF-A0A0L1IWU0-F1
#
_cell.length_a   1.000
_cell.length_b   1.000
_cell.length_c   1.000
_cell.angle_alpha   90.00
_cell.angle_beta   90.00
_cell.angle_gamma   90.00
#
_symmetry.space_group_name_H-M   'P 1'
#
loop_
_entity.id
_entity.type
_entity.pdbx_description
1 polymer ?
#
loop_
_entity_poly.entity_id
_entity_poly.type
_entity_poly.pdbx_seq_one_letter_code
_entity_poly.pdbx_strand_id
1 'polypeptide(L)'
;MSGRNAPRSKKGCSTCRRRKVKCGEERPVCKRCSNLRLSCEWGVPVKRGKSVTPARHLQPRWPSRDVAAAAAFATSTIEIPQPSSVTSPATLWYPIDTIPDLPGIPIGSISSPGWLGVPPFPPPPPLYPPLSGTDFACANSLVLSEHDHKYFQYFPSSSLVFYYMKSWQWSSFCYLYQGPAATNKIIMRMILALSASDMHRNGLMVRTPGRPTAEDHGRYHYGLAVKEFRQTLVSPRQVSPAELEATFATMFLMVTYEWQYGHCARHLQLHLQGVKSLLESHPELFQIKDVNNVLLSMESEDSNESESRVSFIPEQLLLWILYIDASCQPMGLTESLYDYVLQSGNPALHPDRLYRCARVWGRCFWGKQYPDQEVSDDMENYRALELLHAGMALRNRTWQLLFDNVPDSGYQVESFFNEIMAVRDKFSDLFITAKFAGPASMRRTLNTINMAVSTFYAQILFHRRLLCPSQPPRTLHRHALSNILEIVHKQYASEARLLRRLHWPIMVAALETDDPAQLEWLRQRLAELRPCHTEIRWVNEIVDEVLAQQNASKGEYVNLAEFLRNRAAQ
;
A
#
# COMPACT_ATOMS: atom_id res chain seq x y z
N MET A 1 -24.12 -49.42 35.67
CA MET A 1 -23.03 -48.43 35.77
C MET A 1 -21.82 -48.94 34.99
N SER A 2 -21.32 -48.20 34.00
CA SER A 2 -20.01 -48.50 33.39
C SER A 2 -19.38 -47.17 32.94
N GLY A 3 -18.24 -46.86 33.57
CA GLY A 3 -17.69 -45.52 33.71
C GLY A 3 -17.03 -44.92 32.47
N ARG A 4 -16.73 -43.62 32.56
CA ARG A 4 -16.20 -42.72 31.52
C ARG A 4 -14.79 -43.05 31.00
N ASN A 5 -14.23 -44.22 31.30
CA ASN A 5 -12.86 -44.61 30.96
C ASN A 5 -12.74 -46.03 30.36
N ALA A 6 -13.70 -46.44 29.52
CA ALA A 6 -13.53 -47.68 28.74
C ALA A 6 -12.42 -47.49 27.67
N PRO A 7 -11.57 -48.50 27.43
CA PRO A 7 -10.50 -48.43 26.43
C PRO A 7 -11.09 -48.13 25.04
N ARG A 8 -10.50 -47.16 24.34
CA ARG A 8 -11.00 -46.72 23.04
C ARG A 8 -10.86 -47.85 22.04
N SER A 9 -11.98 -48.28 21.44
CA SER A 9 -11.91 -49.29 20.39
C SER A 9 -11.01 -48.82 19.25
N LYS A 10 -9.99 -49.62 18.93
CA LYS A 10 -9.07 -49.38 17.82
C LYS A 10 -9.74 -49.55 16.46
N LYS A 11 -10.90 -50.22 16.42
CA LYS A 11 -11.62 -50.58 15.20
C LYS A 11 -12.66 -49.55 14.75
N GLY A 12 -12.93 -48.49 15.53
CA GLY A 12 -13.91 -47.45 15.13
C GLY A 12 -13.47 -46.61 13.91
N CYS A 13 -14.44 -46.05 13.18
CA CYS A 13 -14.18 -45.16 12.04
C CYS A 13 -13.38 -43.91 12.46
N SER A 14 -12.60 -43.37 11.53
CA SER A 14 -11.72 -42.21 11.76
C SER A 14 -12.51 -40.96 12.16
N THR A 15 -13.73 -40.79 11.64
CA THR A 15 -14.63 -39.67 11.98
C THR A 15 -15.05 -39.70 13.47
N CYS A 16 -15.53 -40.84 13.97
CA CYS A 16 -15.91 -40.98 15.38
C CYS A 16 -14.69 -40.89 16.31
N ARG A 17 -13.54 -41.43 15.88
CA ARG A 17 -12.28 -41.35 16.63
C ARG A 17 -11.76 -39.91 16.74
N ARG A 18 -11.83 -39.12 15.66
CA ARG A 18 -11.47 -37.68 15.65
C ARG A 18 -12.35 -36.89 16.60
N ARG A 19 -13.65 -37.20 16.64
CA ARG A 19 -14.65 -36.58 17.52
C ARG A 19 -14.67 -37.13 18.96
N LYS A 20 -13.82 -38.10 19.28
CA LYS A 20 -13.69 -38.74 20.61
C LYS A 20 -15.02 -39.33 21.15
N VAL A 21 -15.83 -39.94 20.27
CA VAL A 21 -17.11 -40.60 20.63
C VAL A 21 -17.11 -42.09 20.29
N LYS A 22 -17.95 -42.90 20.97
CA LYS A 22 -18.11 -44.33 20.67
C LYS A 22 -18.66 -44.54 19.26
N CYS A 23 -18.00 -45.39 18.47
CA CYS A 23 -18.42 -45.81 17.13
C CYS A 23 -19.26 -47.11 17.23
N GLY A 24 -20.24 -47.29 16.35
CA GLY A 24 -21.02 -48.53 16.25
C GLY A 24 -20.34 -49.65 15.45
N GLU A 25 -19.23 -49.31 14.76
CA GLU A 25 -18.39 -50.21 13.97
C GLU A 25 -19.03 -50.90 12.75
N GLU A 26 -20.25 -50.55 12.39
CA GLU A 26 -20.93 -51.08 11.21
C GLU A 26 -20.34 -50.47 9.92
N ARG A 27 -20.16 -51.31 8.88
CA ARG A 27 -19.66 -50.89 7.55
C ARG A 27 -20.77 -51.00 6.50
N PRO A 28 -20.81 -50.13 5.47
CA PRO A 28 -19.82 -49.10 5.11
C PRO A 28 -19.88 -47.82 5.96
N VAL A 29 -21.04 -47.49 6.55
CA VAL A 29 -21.25 -46.30 7.40
C VAL A 29 -21.72 -46.73 8.78
N CYS A 30 -21.05 -46.29 9.84
CA CYS A 30 -21.47 -46.64 11.19
C CYS A 30 -22.78 -45.92 11.56
N LYS A 31 -23.60 -46.56 12.41
CA LYS A 31 -24.95 -46.08 12.76
C LYS A 31 -24.97 -44.64 13.29
N ARG A 32 -23.92 -44.23 13.99
CA ARG A 32 -23.79 -42.87 14.53
C ARG A 32 -23.47 -41.82 13.46
N CYS A 33 -22.61 -42.13 12.50
CA CYS A 33 -22.36 -41.24 11.37
C CYS A 33 -23.58 -41.12 10.46
N SER A 34 -24.32 -42.23 10.26
CA SER A 34 -25.59 -42.23 9.52
C SER A 34 -26.63 -41.30 10.18
N ASN A 35 -26.90 -41.49 11.48
CA ASN A 35 -27.90 -40.67 12.19
C ASN A 35 -27.53 -39.18 12.25
N LEU A 36 -26.24 -38.85 12.29
CA LEU A 36 -25.75 -37.47 12.34
C LEU A 36 -25.43 -36.89 10.95
N ARG A 37 -25.69 -37.64 9.87
CA ARG A 37 -25.37 -37.29 8.47
C ARG A 37 -23.92 -36.80 8.29
N LEU A 38 -22.98 -37.52 8.88
CA LEU A 38 -21.54 -37.22 8.81
C LEU A 38 -20.84 -38.14 7.80
N SER A 39 -19.84 -37.63 7.09
CA SER A 39 -18.93 -38.45 6.28
C SER A 39 -18.21 -39.49 7.17
N CYS A 40 -18.40 -40.78 6.87
CA CYS A 40 -17.87 -41.88 7.66
C CYS A 40 -16.63 -42.47 6.99
N GLU A 41 -15.45 -42.04 7.44
CA GLU A 41 -14.17 -42.45 6.87
C GLU A 41 -13.51 -43.56 7.70
N TRP A 42 -12.88 -44.52 7.02
CA TRP A 42 -12.14 -45.62 7.64
C TRP A 42 -10.67 -45.59 7.18
N GLY A 43 -9.74 -46.03 8.03
CA GLY A 43 -8.32 -46.16 7.66
C GLY A 43 -7.50 -44.86 7.67
N VAL A 44 -8.12 -43.69 7.83
CA VAL A 44 -7.40 -42.40 7.87
C VAL A 44 -6.72 -42.18 9.23
N PRO A 45 -5.39 -41.95 9.32
CA PRO A 45 -4.69 -41.66 10.57
C PRO A 45 -5.17 -40.33 11.20
N VAL A 46 -5.61 -40.37 12.46
CA VAL A 46 -6.08 -39.17 13.16
C VAL A 46 -4.88 -38.40 13.75
N LYS A 47 -4.41 -37.34 13.08
CA LYS A 47 -3.41 -36.41 13.65
C LYS A 47 -4.01 -35.72 14.90
N ARG A 48 -3.31 -35.77 16.04
CA ARG A 48 -3.72 -35.11 17.29
C ARG A 48 -3.48 -33.60 17.20
N GLY A 49 -4.39 -32.87 16.55
CA GLY A 49 -4.46 -31.40 16.61
C GLY A 49 -5.30 -30.92 17.79
N LYS A 50 -4.85 -29.88 18.49
CA LYS A 50 -5.65 -29.14 19.49
C LYS A 50 -6.85 -28.52 18.76
N SER A 51 -8.06 -28.88 19.19
CA SER A 51 -9.32 -28.44 18.60
C SER A 51 -9.64 -26.99 18.96
N VAL A 52 -9.75 -26.13 17.95
CA VAL A 52 -10.53 -24.89 18.01
C VAL A 52 -12.00 -25.28 17.82
N THR A 53 -12.84 -25.01 18.81
CA THR A 53 -14.30 -25.08 18.69
C THR A 53 -14.81 -23.87 17.90
N PRO A 54 -15.75 -24.02 16.96
CA PRO A 54 -16.46 -22.87 16.40
C PRO A 54 -17.39 -22.31 17.49
N ALA A 55 -17.22 -21.02 17.80
CA ALA A 55 -18.12 -20.31 18.70
C ALA A 55 -19.51 -20.24 18.05
N ARG A 56 -20.53 -20.60 18.83
CA ARG A 56 -21.94 -20.38 18.48
C ARG A 56 -22.17 -18.89 18.30
N HIS A 57 -22.81 -18.51 17.19
CA HIS A 57 -23.45 -17.20 17.02
C HIS A 57 -24.32 -16.90 18.24
N LEU A 58 -23.88 -15.94 19.06
CA LEU A 58 -24.74 -15.27 20.01
C LEU A 58 -25.41 -14.14 19.24
N GLN A 59 -26.70 -14.30 18.93
CA GLN A 59 -27.53 -13.19 18.46
C GLN A 59 -27.77 -12.22 19.62
N PRO A 60 -27.54 -10.91 19.45
CA PRO A 60 -28.01 -9.92 20.41
C PRO A 60 -29.53 -9.78 20.31
N ARG A 61 -30.18 -9.90 21.47
CA ARG A 61 -31.60 -9.61 21.70
C ARG A 61 -31.82 -8.11 21.56
N TRP A 62 -32.58 -7.70 20.55
CA TRP A 62 -33.01 -6.31 20.36
C TRP A 62 -34.04 -5.91 21.42
N PRO A 63 -33.94 -4.73 22.06
CA PRO A 63 -35.08 -4.09 22.71
C PRO A 63 -36.05 -3.59 21.64
N SER A 64 -37.34 -3.84 21.84
CA SER A 64 -38.44 -3.40 20.98
C SER A 64 -38.48 -1.88 20.84
N ARG A 65 -38.82 -1.44 19.64
CA ARG A 65 -39.28 -0.09 19.31
C ARG A 65 -40.56 0.21 20.08
N ASP A 66 -40.60 1.35 20.75
CA ASP A 66 -41.84 2.10 20.93
C ASP A 66 -41.88 3.22 19.89
N VAL A 67 -42.95 3.19 19.10
CA VAL A 67 -43.34 4.18 18.11
C VAL A 67 -44.15 5.25 18.83
N ALA A 68 -43.72 6.50 18.75
CA ALA A 68 -44.62 7.64 18.94
C ALA A 68 -44.31 8.68 17.86
N ALA A 69 -45.25 8.80 16.92
CA ALA A 69 -45.32 9.85 15.95
C ALA A 69 -45.74 11.16 16.62
N ALA A 70 -45.11 12.28 16.24
CA ALA A 70 -45.76 13.58 16.25
C ALA A 70 -45.08 14.50 15.24
N ALA A 71 -45.86 14.92 14.25
CA ALA A 71 -45.55 16.00 13.33
C ALA A 71 -45.58 17.35 14.05
N ALA A 72 -44.71 18.28 13.65
CA ALA A 72 -45.00 19.71 13.71
C ALA A 72 -44.12 20.46 12.71
N PHE A 73 -44.79 21.05 11.71
CA PHE A 73 -44.31 22.16 10.92
C PHE A 73 -43.91 23.33 11.83
N ALA A 74 -42.76 23.96 11.55
CA ALA A 74 -42.57 25.39 11.79
C ALA A 74 -41.46 25.93 10.88
N THR A 75 -41.91 26.66 9.88
CA THR A 75 -41.17 27.54 8.99
C THR A 75 -40.49 28.66 9.79
N SER A 76 -39.20 28.95 9.54
CA SER A 76 -38.71 30.33 9.61
C SER A 76 -37.48 30.53 8.72
N THR A 77 -37.72 31.22 7.62
CA THR A 77 -36.81 32.01 6.80
C THR A 77 -35.92 32.95 7.62
N ILE A 78 -34.62 32.97 7.33
CA ILE A 78 -33.74 34.15 7.51
C ILE A 78 -32.78 34.21 6.32
N GLU A 79 -32.64 35.44 5.85
CA GLU A 79 -32.24 35.90 4.54
C GLU A 79 -30.73 35.86 4.25
N ILE A 80 -30.45 35.68 2.96
CA ILE A 80 -29.17 35.93 2.30
C ILE A 80 -29.09 37.42 1.99
N PRO A 81 -27.98 38.12 2.31
CA PRO A 81 -27.62 39.34 1.61
C PRO A 81 -26.51 39.05 0.61
N GLN A 82 -26.85 39.12 -0.68
CA GLN A 82 -25.91 39.60 -1.70
C GLN A 82 -25.76 41.13 -1.56
N PRO A 83 -24.64 41.69 -2.05
CA PRO A 83 -24.80 42.47 -3.28
C PRO A 83 -23.73 42.21 -4.35
N SER A 84 -24.22 42.22 -5.59
CA SER A 84 -23.66 42.73 -6.86
C SER A 84 -22.60 43.84 -6.70
N SER A 85 -21.64 44.10 -7.60
CA SER A 85 -21.44 43.80 -9.02
C SER A 85 -20.07 44.36 -9.47
N VAL A 86 -19.46 43.73 -10.47
CA VAL A 86 -18.65 44.31 -11.57
C VAL A 86 -17.47 45.23 -11.20
N THR A 87 -16.24 44.71 -11.36
CA THR A 87 -15.18 45.36 -12.17
C THR A 87 -14.03 44.38 -12.47
N SER A 88 -13.71 44.20 -13.75
CA SER A 88 -12.41 43.70 -14.24
C SER A 88 -11.34 44.77 -13.94
N PRO A 89 -10.07 44.41 -13.68
CA PRO A 89 -9.09 44.58 -14.75
C PRO A 89 -8.00 43.51 -14.79
N ALA A 90 -7.80 42.98 -16.00
CA ALA A 90 -6.47 42.63 -16.48
C ALA A 90 -5.58 43.89 -16.57
N THR A 91 -4.26 43.66 -16.57
CA THR A 91 -3.18 44.59 -16.95
C THR A 91 -2.54 45.41 -15.83
N LEU A 92 -1.46 44.87 -15.24
CA LEU A 92 -0.28 45.65 -14.84
C LEU A 92 0.98 44.85 -15.21
N TRP A 93 1.26 44.86 -16.51
CA TRP A 93 2.61 44.73 -17.07
C TRP A 93 3.09 46.13 -17.45
N TYR A 94 4.41 46.28 -17.63
CA TYR A 94 5.21 47.41 -18.14
C TYR A 94 6.11 48.10 -17.09
N PRO A 95 7.23 48.74 -17.51
CA PRO A 95 8.43 48.10 -18.08
C PRO A 95 9.72 48.76 -17.53
N ILE A 96 10.89 48.12 -17.57
CA ILE A 96 12.16 48.86 -17.52
C ILE A 96 13.18 48.25 -18.49
N ASP A 97 13.37 48.98 -19.60
CA ASP A 97 14.56 48.98 -20.44
C ASP A 97 15.70 49.76 -19.76
N THR A 98 16.91 49.54 -20.28
CA THR A 98 18.19 50.28 -20.10
C THR A 98 19.16 49.82 -18.99
N ILE A 99 20.26 49.26 -19.52
CA ILE A 99 21.56 48.97 -18.90
C ILE A 99 22.27 50.29 -18.56
N PRO A 100 22.90 50.40 -17.39
CA PRO A 100 24.11 51.19 -17.24
C PRO A 100 25.31 50.30 -16.88
N ASP A 101 26.44 50.63 -17.52
CA ASP A 101 27.75 50.00 -17.46
C ASP A 101 28.28 49.68 -16.05
N LEU A 102 28.85 48.48 -15.89
CA LEU A 102 29.91 48.24 -14.90
C LEU A 102 31.06 47.42 -15.51
N PRO A 103 32.32 47.73 -15.16
CA PRO A 103 33.50 47.46 -15.98
C PRO A 103 33.97 46.01 -15.96
N GLY A 104 34.58 45.62 -17.07
CA GLY A 104 34.94 44.24 -17.42
C GLY A 104 36.02 43.59 -16.58
N ILE A 105 35.92 42.25 -16.51
CA ILE A 105 36.96 41.33 -16.07
C ILE A 105 37.34 40.47 -17.30
N PRO A 106 38.63 40.22 -17.59
CA PRO A 106 39.06 39.79 -18.92
C PRO A 106 38.70 38.33 -19.22
N ILE A 107 38.24 38.10 -20.45
CA ILE A 107 38.05 36.77 -21.04
C ILE A 107 39.42 36.13 -21.28
N GLY A 108 39.77 35.14 -20.47
CA GLY A 108 40.92 34.25 -20.69
C GLY A 108 40.52 33.04 -21.55
N SER A 109 41.20 32.89 -22.67
CA SER A 109 41.19 31.75 -23.62
C SER A 109 40.97 30.37 -22.97
N ILE A 110 39.88 29.68 -23.36
CA ILE A 110 39.71 28.25 -23.09
C ILE A 110 40.55 27.47 -24.11
N SER A 111 41.76 27.10 -23.70
CA SER A 111 42.58 26.10 -24.38
C SER A 111 42.16 24.71 -23.87
N SER A 112 41.62 23.86 -24.74
CA SER A 112 41.40 22.44 -24.45
C SER A 112 42.75 21.71 -24.27
N PRO A 113 42.94 20.90 -23.23
CA PRO A 113 43.98 19.86 -23.23
C PRO A 113 43.35 18.47 -23.16
N GLY A 114 43.56 17.72 -24.25
CA GLY A 114 44.20 16.40 -24.26
C GLY A 114 43.75 15.36 -23.23
N TRP A 115 43.12 14.30 -23.74
CA TRP A 115 42.89 13.04 -23.05
C TRP A 115 44.21 12.33 -22.73
N LEU A 116 44.73 12.46 -21.51
CA LEU A 116 45.76 11.56 -20.97
C LEU A 116 45.54 11.34 -19.46
N GLY A 117 45.27 10.09 -19.08
CA GLY A 117 45.42 9.58 -17.70
C GLY A 117 44.15 9.55 -16.84
N VAL A 118 43.35 8.49 -16.96
CA VAL A 118 42.31 8.15 -15.96
C VAL A 118 43.01 7.43 -14.79
N PRO A 119 43.00 7.96 -13.55
CA PRO A 119 43.42 7.19 -12.38
C PRO A 119 42.35 6.12 -12.08
N PRO A 120 42.73 4.95 -11.51
CA PRO A 120 41.76 3.91 -11.17
C PRO A 120 40.71 4.48 -10.21
N PHE A 121 39.44 4.29 -10.55
CA PHE A 121 38.29 4.70 -9.74
C PHE A 121 38.50 4.32 -8.27
N PRO A 122 38.33 5.25 -7.30
CA PRO A 122 38.20 4.84 -5.92
C PRO A 122 36.97 3.93 -5.78
N PRO A 123 36.99 2.92 -4.89
CA PRO A 123 35.82 2.08 -4.65
C PRO A 123 34.63 2.96 -4.24
N PRO A 124 33.39 2.60 -4.62
CA PRO A 124 32.21 3.35 -4.23
C PRO A 124 32.16 3.49 -2.70
N PRO A 125 31.77 4.66 -2.18
CA PRO A 125 31.62 4.86 -0.74
C PRO A 125 30.67 3.79 -0.17
N PRO A 126 30.90 3.32 1.07
CA PRO A 126 30.05 2.32 1.68
C PRO A 126 28.59 2.80 1.69
N LEU A 127 27.67 1.91 1.31
CA LEU A 127 26.23 2.19 1.20
C LEU A 127 25.53 2.49 2.54
N TYR A 128 26.30 2.72 3.61
CA TYR A 128 25.81 2.95 4.96
C TYR A 128 26.86 3.66 5.85
N PRO A 129 26.45 4.44 6.87
CA PRO A 129 27.35 4.92 7.90
C PRO A 129 27.85 3.75 8.76
N PRO A 130 29.15 3.69 9.13
CA PRO A 130 29.64 2.67 10.06
C PRO A 130 29.08 2.92 11.46
N LEU A 131 28.45 1.90 12.06
CA LEU A 131 28.10 1.90 13.47
C LEU A 131 29.35 1.51 14.28
N SER A 132 29.93 2.46 15.02
CA SER A 132 30.96 2.16 16.02
C SER A 132 30.29 1.62 17.29
N GLY A 133 30.43 0.32 17.56
CA GLY A 133 30.04 -0.27 18.84
C GLY A 133 29.57 -1.72 18.73
N THR A 134 30.31 -2.64 19.36
CA THR A 134 29.92 -4.03 19.59
C THR A 134 28.80 -4.11 20.64
N ASP A 135 27.79 -4.92 20.35
CA ASP A 135 26.65 -5.33 21.20
C ASP A 135 25.58 -4.28 21.55
N PHE A 136 24.60 -4.11 20.66
CA PHE A 136 23.31 -3.51 21.01
C PHE A 136 22.43 -4.55 21.70
N ALA A 137 22.39 -4.56 23.04
CA ALA A 137 21.24 -5.12 23.74
C ALA A 137 20.06 -4.17 23.52
N CYS A 138 19.14 -4.54 22.62
CA CYS A 138 17.92 -3.77 22.45
C CYS A 138 17.14 -3.76 23.78
N ALA A 139 16.60 -2.61 24.18
CA ALA A 139 15.79 -2.47 25.40
C ALA A 139 14.56 -3.41 25.40
N ASN A 140 14.20 -3.95 24.23
CA ASN A 140 13.14 -4.94 24.01
C ASN A 140 13.51 -6.40 24.38
N SER A 141 14.63 -6.64 25.06
CA SER A 141 15.13 -7.98 25.48
C SER A 141 15.47 -8.96 24.35
N LEU A 142 15.49 -8.49 23.09
CA LEU A 142 15.86 -9.28 21.94
C LEU A 142 17.38 -9.21 21.73
N VAL A 143 18.04 -10.37 21.74
CA VAL A 143 19.46 -10.48 21.41
C VAL A 143 19.60 -10.64 19.90
N LEU A 144 20.19 -9.65 19.25
CA LEU A 144 20.42 -9.65 17.81
C LEU A 144 21.63 -10.52 17.46
N SER A 145 21.48 -11.44 16.52
CA SER A 145 22.61 -12.17 15.94
C SER A 145 23.43 -11.27 15.01
N GLU A 146 24.63 -11.71 14.61
CA GLU A 146 25.45 -10.97 13.62
C GLU A 146 24.69 -10.75 12.29
N HIS A 147 23.87 -11.71 11.86
CA HIS A 147 23.02 -11.55 10.69
C HIS A 147 21.93 -10.49 10.93
N ASP A 148 21.33 -10.48 12.12
CA ASP A 148 20.29 -9.51 12.47
C ASP A 148 20.83 -8.07 12.46
N HIS A 149 22.07 -7.87 12.92
CA HIS A 149 22.72 -6.56 12.83
C HIS A 149 22.86 -6.10 11.37
N LYS A 150 23.25 -7.00 10.45
CA LYS A 150 23.33 -6.69 9.01
C LYS A 150 21.96 -6.34 8.43
N TYR A 151 20.91 -7.09 8.79
CA TYR A 151 19.54 -6.81 8.34
C TYR A 151 19.02 -5.48 8.88
N PHE A 152 19.26 -5.19 10.15
CA PHE A 152 18.88 -3.93 10.75
C PHE A 152 19.61 -2.75 10.10
N GLN A 153 20.93 -2.85 9.90
CA GLN A 153 21.71 -1.81 9.21
C GLN A 153 21.27 -1.60 7.75
N TYR A 154 20.77 -2.64 7.08
CA TYR A 154 20.30 -2.56 5.70
C TYR A 154 18.93 -1.89 5.53
N PHE A 155 18.07 -1.91 6.56
CA PHE A 155 16.68 -1.43 6.45
C PHE A 155 16.49 -0.05 5.80
N PRO A 156 17.31 0.98 6.12
CA PRO A 156 17.23 2.31 5.49
C PRO A 156 17.39 2.28 3.96
N SER A 157 18.12 1.29 3.44
CA SER A 157 18.40 1.11 2.01
C SER A 157 17.44 0.11 1.34
N SER A 158 16.43 -0.38 2.08
CA SER A 158 15.51 -1.38 1.57
C SER A 158 14.61 -0.85 0.46
N SER A 159 14.12 -1.77 -0.36
CA SER A 159 13.18 -1.47 -1.44
C SER A 159 11.88 -0.80 -0.95
N LEU A 160 11.46 -1.08 0.28
CA LEU A 160 10.29 -0.46 0.92
C LEU A 160 10.51 1.04 1.17
N VAL A 161 11.65 1.40 1.77
CA VAL A 161 12.00 2.81 2.02
C VAL A 161 12.13 3.56 0.70
N PHE A 162 12.78 2.93 -0.30
CA PHE A 162 12.90 3.49 -1.64
C PHE A 162 11.53 3.73 -2.30
N TYR A 163 10.55 2.84 -2.12
CA TYR A 163 9.23 2.96 -2.77
C TYR A 163 8.50 4.27 -2.42
N TYR A 164 8.59 4.71 -1.16
CA TYR A 164 7.94 5.94 -0.68
C TYR A 164 8.77 7.20 -0.94
N MET A 165 10.07 7.07 -1.23
CA MET A 165 10.99 8.13 -1.65
C MET A 165 11.08 9.36 -0.74
N LYS A 166 10.65 9.31 0.53
CA LYS A 166 10.90 10.42 1.48
C LYS A 166 12.33 10.33 2.01
N SER A 167 12.95 11.48 2.25
CA SER A 167 14.24 11.59 2.93
C SER A 167 14.27 10.72 4.19
N TRP A 168 15.28 9.86 4.31
CA TRP A 168 15.34 8.84 5.38
C TRP A 168 15.16 9.48 6.75
N GLN A 169 15.99 10.48 7.09
CA GLN A 169 16.05 11.11 8.41
C GLN A 169 14.68 11.62 8.89
N TRP A 170 13.81 12.01 7.96
CA TRP A 170 12.53 12.66 8.21
C TRP A 170 11.32 11.78 7.86
N SER A 171 11.55 10.50 7.60
CA SER A 171 10.52 9.52 7.24
C SER A 171 9.94 8.84 8.48
N SER A 172 8.70 8.34 8.36
CA SER A 172 8.07 7.52 9.40
C SER A 172 8.82 6.20 9.61
N PHE A 173 9.50 5.69 8.59
CA PHE A 173 10.39 4.52 8.71
C PHE A 173 11.59 4.79 9.61
N CYS A 174 12.24 5.95 9.51
CA CYS A 174 13.33 6.32 10.41
C CYS A 174 12.85 6.48 11.85
N TYR A 175 11.68 7.08 12.06
CA TYR A 175 11.06 7.12 13.39
C TYR A 175 10.85 5.70 13.94
N LEU A 176 10.21 4.79 13.18
CA LEU A 176 9.99 3.40 13.58
C LEU A 176 11.32 2.68 13.88
N TYR A 177 12.34 2.94 13.07
CA TYR A 177 13.66 2.34 13.17
C TYR A 177 14.45 2.77 14.41
N GLN A 178 14.47 4.07 14.72
CA GLN A 178 15.25 4.62 15.84
C GLN A 178 14.51 4.55 17.17
N GLY A 179 13.18 4.70 17.17
CA GLY A 179 12.36 4.71 18.37
C GLY A 179 11.69 3.35 18.64
N PRO A 180 10.47 3.10 18.10
CA PRO A 180 9.68 1.90 18.41
C PRO A 180 10.40 0.57 18.22
N ALA A 181 11.33 0.42 17.27
CA ALA A 181 12.08 -0.84 17.11
C ALA A 181 12.97 -1.16 18.33
N ALA A 182 13.57 -0.15 18.96
CA ALA A 182 14.45 -0.35 20.11
C ALA A 182 13.70 -0.88 21.34
N THR A 183 12.42 -0.54 21.49
CA THR A 183 11.60 -0.85 22.66
C THR A 183 10.52 -1.91 22.41
N ASN A 184 10.11 -2.12 21.15
CA ASN A 184 9.11 -3.11 20.75
C ASN A 184 9.75 -4.23 19.90
N LYS A 185 9.86 -5.43 20.49
CA LYS A 185 10.46 -6.60 19.84
C LYS A 185 9.72 -7.04 18.57
N ILE A 186 8.41 -6.79 18.47
CA ILE A 186 7.62 -7.20 17.30
C ILE A 186 7.97 -6.30 16.11
N ILE A 187 8.06 -4.98 16.34
CA ILE A 187 8.48 -4.01 15.33
C ILE A 187 9.92 -4.32 14.88
N MET A 188 10.83 -4.60 15.82
CA MET A 188 12.20 -5.02 15.49
C MET A 188 12.21 -6.25 14.59
N ARG A 189 11.48 -7.32 14.96
CA ARG A 189 11.36 -8.53 14.13
C ARG A 189 10.79 -8.24 12.75
N MET A 190 9.80 -7.36 12.64
CA MET A 190 9.24 -6.99 11.34
C MET A 190 10.25 -6.24 10.46
N ILE A 191 11.05 -5.34 11.03
CA ILE A 191 12.15 -4.67 10.33
C ILE A 191 13.18 -5.71 9.85
N LEU A 192 13.60 -6.63 10.71
CA LEU A 192 14.52 -7.71 10.36
C LEU A 192 13.94 -8.61 9.25
N ALA A 193 12.66 -8.93 9.33
CA ALA A 193 11.98 -9.76 8.35
C ALA A 193 11.94 -9.11 6.96
N LEU A 194 11.54 -7.83 6.90
CA LEU A 194 11.52 -7.05 5.66
C LEU A 194 12.93 -6.94 5.07
N SER A 195 13.93 -6.58 5.87
CA SER A 195 15.31 -6.44 5.43
C SER A 195 15.91 -7.75 4.93
N ALA A 196 15.77 -8.85 5.69
CA ALA A 196 16.37 -10.13 5.31
C ALA A 196 15.76 -10.67 4.00
N SER A 197 14.44 -10.57 3.86
CA SER A 197 13.74 -10.95 2.64
C SER A 197 14.12 -10.05 1.45
N ASP A 198 14.29 -8.73 1.66
CA ASP A 198 14.75 -7.82 0.63
C ASP A 198 16.20 -8.08 0.19
N MET A 199 17.11 -8.28 1.15
CA MET A 199 18.51 -8.59 0.84
C MET A 199 18.63 -9.90 0.07
N HIS A 200 17.86 -10.92 0.46
CA HIS A 200 17.81 -12.19 -0.28
C HIS A 200 17.36 -11.96 -1.73
N ARG A 201 16.23 -11.26 -1.90
CA ARG A 201 15.65 -10.95 -3.22
C ARG A 201 16.63 -10.21 -4.13
N ASN A 202 17.40 -9.26 -3.59
CA ASN A 202 18.38 -8.49 -4.37
C ASN A 202 19.75 -9.21 -4.48
N GLY A 203 19.88 -10.45 -4.02
CA GLY A 203 21.12 -11.23 -4.13
C GLY A 203 22.30 -10.67 -3.31
N LEU A 204 22.02 -9.88 -2.26
CA LEU A 204 23.03 -9.17 -1.48
C LEU A 204 23.72 -10.04 -0.42
N MET A 205 23.31 -11.30 -0.28
CA MET A 205 23.92 -12.25 0.65
C MET A 205 24.35 -13.53 -0.07
N VAL A 206 25.59 -13.94 0.20
CA VAL A 206 26.16 -15.18 -0.35
C VAL A 206 25.47 -16.38 0.29
N ARG A 207 24.94 -17.27 -0.54
CA ARG A 207 24.36 -18.53 -0.09
C ARG A 207 25.47 -19.49 0.35
N THR A 208 25.48 -19.86 1.63
CA THR A 208 26.33 -20.95 2.13
C THR A 208 25.53 -22.26 2.11
N PRO A 209 25.98 -23.30 1.38
CA PRO A 209 25.30 -24.59 1.37
C PRO A 209 25.12 -25.16 2.79
N GLY A 210 23.94 -25.70 3.07
CA GLY A 210 23.62 -26.30 4.38
C GLY A 210 23.32 -25.33 5.52
N ARG A 211 23.40 -24.01 5.30
CA ARG A 211 22.98 -22.98 6.27
C ARG A 211 21.67 -22.30 5.86
N PRO A 212 20.88 -21.80 6.83
CA PRO A 212 19.71 -20.99 6.52
C PRO A 212 20.08 -19.78 5.66
N THR A 213 19.23 -19.49 4.68
CA THR A 213 19.37 -18.32 3.82
C THR A 213 18.78 -17.06 4.48
N ALA A 214 19.07 -15.89 3.92
CA ALA A 214 18.42 -14.65 4.35
C ALA A 214 16.89 -14.70 4.19
N GLU A 215 16.34 -15.45 3.22
CA GLU A 215 14.90 -15.68 3.12
C GLU A 215 14.37 -16.50 4.30
N ASP A 216 15.11 -17.53 4.72
CA ASP A 216 14.75 -18.35 5.88
C ASP A 216 14.74 -17.51 7.17
N HIS A 217 15.74 -16.62 7.34
CA HIS A 217 15.77 -15.66 8.44
C HIS A 217 14.57 -14.68 8.38
N GLY A 218 14.24 -14.19 7.18
CA GLY A 218 13.08 -13.31 6.97
C GLY A 218 11.77 -13.96 7.40
N ARG A 219 11.52 -15.19 6.92
CA ARG A 219 10.35 -16.00 7.30
C ARG A 219 10.33 -16.34 8.78
N TYR A 220 11.49 -16.63 9.38
CA TYR A 220 11.62 -16.92 10.80
C TYR A 220 11.18 -15.72 11.67
N HIS A 221 11.72 -14.53 11.39
CA HIS A 221 11.37 -13.33 12.13
C HIS A 221 9.91 -12.93 11.93
N TYR A 222 9.40 -13.01 10.71
CA TYR A 222 7.99 -12.77 10.41
C TYR A 222 7.07 -13.72 11.19
N GLY A 223 7.36 -15.03 11.17
CA GLY A 223 6.58 -16.02 11.91
C GLY A 223 6.58 -15.80 13.43
N LEU A 224 7.72 -15.38 14.00
CA LEU A 224 7.81 -14.99 15.40
C LEU A 224 7.05 -13.70 15.70
N ALA A 225 7.14 -12.69 14.84
CA ALA A 225 6.40 -11.44 14.99
C ALA A 225 4.88 -11.69 15.03
N VAL A 226 4.33 -12.47 14.10
CA VAL A 226 2.91 -12.84 14.07
C VAL A 226 2.51 -13.61 15.34
N LYS A 227 3.34 -14.56 15.79
CA LYS A 227 3.08 -15.34 17.01
C LYS A 227 3.03 -14.46 18.26
N GLU A 228 4.02 -13.59 18.44
CA GLU A 228 4.13 -12.70 19.61
C GLU A 228 3.06 -11.61 19.59
N PHE A 229 2.75 -11.06 18.41
CA PHE A 229 1.68 -10.08 18.25
C PHE A 229 0.33 -10.66 18.64
N ARG A 230 -0.01 -11.86 18.18
CA ARG A 230 -1.23 -12.56 18.60
C ARG A 230 -1.30 -12.77 20.11
N GLN A 231 -0.18 -13.07 20.77
CA GLN A 231 -0.16 -13.22 22.24
C GLN A 231 -0.43 -11.90 22.96
N THR A 232 0.07 -10.79 22.40
CA THR A 232 -0.13 -9.44 22.93
C THR A 232 -1.59 -9.02 22.84
N LEU A 233 -2.29 -9.37 21.75
CA LEU A 233 -3.71 -9.05 21.55
C LEU A 233 -4.67 -9.86 22.43
N VAL A 234 -4.26 -11.03 22.94
CA VAL A 234 -5.14 -11.92 23.74
C VAL A 234 -5.16 -11.53 25.23
N SER A 235 -4.20 -10.73 25.69
CA SER A 235 -4.05 -10.39 27.10
C SER A 235 -4.91 -9.16 27.45
N PRO A 236 -5.98 -9.31 28.26
CA PRO A 236 -6.81 -8.17 28.64
C PRO A 236 -5.99 -7.20 29.51
N ARG A 237 -5.70 -6.02 28.98
CA ARG A 237 -5.04 -4.93 29.70
C ARG A 237 -5.47 -3.58 29.14
N GLN A 238 -5.40 -2.55 29.97
CA GLN A 238 -5.45 -1.18 29.47
C GLN A 238 -4.25 -0.97 28.54
N VAL A 239 -4.52 -0.51 27.32
CA VAL A 239 -3.50 -0.25 26.31
C VAL A 239 -3.28 1.25 26.27
N SER A 240 -2.04 1.69 26.47
CA SER A 240 -1.71 3.11 26.34
C SER A 240 -1.83 3.57 24.88
N PRO A 241 -2.05 4.88 24.61
CA PRO A 241 -2.08 5.40 23.23
C PRO A 241 -0.82 5.05 22.43
N ALA A 242 0.37 5.12 23.05
CA ALA A 242 1.63 4.76 22.42
C ALA A 242 1.70 3.26 22.07
N GLU A 243 1.17 2.38 22.91
CA GLU A 243 1.07 0.94 22.59
C GLU A 243 0.05 0.67 21.46
N LEU A 244 -1.05 1.42 21.39
CA LEU A 244 -1.99 1.34 20.27
C LEU A 244 -1.34 1.77 18.95
N GLU A 245 -0.59 2.88 18.94
CA GLU A 245 0.18 3.30 17.76
C GLU A 245 1.21 2.25 17.35
N ALA A 246 1.91 1.64 18.31
CA ALA A 246 2.85 0.56 18.03
C ALA A 246 2.17 -0.71 17.49
N THR A 247 0.98 -1.05 18.00
CA THR A 247 0.13 -2.12 17.46
C THR A 247 -0.29 -1.82 16.03
N PHE A 248 -0.69 -0.59 15.74
CA PHE A 248 -1.08 -0.17 14.39
C PHE A 248 0.12 -0.18 13.42
N ALA A 249 1.28 0.32 13.85
CA ALA A 249 2.52 0.24 13.08
C ALA A 249 2.92 -1.22 12.79
N THR A 250 2.73 -2.12 13.76
CA THR A 250 2.95 -3.56 13.56
C THR A 250 2.04 -4.13 12.48
N MET A 251 0.73 -3.80 12.51
CA MET A 251 -0.22 -4.21 11.47
C MET A 251 0.21 -3.70 10.09
N PHE A 252 0.59 -2.43 9.98
CA PHE A 252 1.11 -1.86 8.73
C PHE A 252 2.33 -2.64 8.20
N LEU A 253 3.30 -2.96 9.06
CA LEU A 253 4.47 -3.73 8.65
C LEU A 253 4.10 -5.15 8.20
N MET A 254 3.11 -5.78 8.85
CA MET A 254 2.63 -7.12 8.46
C MET A 254 1.89 -7.10 7.12
N VAL A 255 1.01 -6.12 6.89
CA VAL A 255 0.36 -5.88 5.60
C VAL A 255 1.41 -5.66 4.51
N THR A 256 2.40 -4.82 4.79
CA THR A 256 3.50 -4.52 3.86
C THR A 256 4.32 -5.78 3.55
N TYR A 257 4.60 -6.61 4.56
CA TYR A 257 5.33 -7.87 4.36
C TYR A 257 4.56 -8.84 3.46
N GLU A 258 3.26 -9.06 3.69
CA GLU A 258 2.44 -9.93 2.83
C GLU A 258 2.27 -9.33 1.42
N TRP A 259 2.19 -8.01 1.30
CA TRP A 259 2.14 -7.35 0.00
C TRP A 259 3.43 -7.57 -0.81
N GLN A 260 4.61 -7.53 -0.17
CA GLN A 260 5.90 -7.69 -0.87
C GLN A 260 6.40 -9.12 -1.00
N TYR A 261 6.14 -9.97 -0.02
CA TYR A 261 6.74 -11.30 0.10
C TYR A 261 5.72 -12.42 0.27
N GLY A 262 4.43 -12.06 0.35
CA GLY A 262 3.35 -13.01 0.49
C GLY A 262 3.26 -13.98 -0.70
N HIS A 263 2.73 -15.15 -0.40
CA HIS A 263 2.47 -16.19 -1.40
C HIS A 263 0.98 -16.40 -1.63
N CYS A 264 0.11 -15.74 -0.85
CA CYS A 264 -1.33 -15.93 -0.91
C CYS A 264 -2.08 -14.66 -0.51
N ALA A 265 -3.02 -14.20 -1.34
CA ALA A 265 -3.88 -13.04 -1.06
C ALA A 265 -4.68 -13.21 0.25
N ARG A 266 -5.00 -14.45 0.63
CA ARG A 266 -5.68 -14.76 1.91
C ARG A 266 -4.91 -14.28 3.14
N HIS A 267 -3.58 -14.34 3.15
CA HIS A 267 -2.81 -13.86 4.30
C HIS A 267 -2.85 -12.34 4.41
N LEU A 268 -2.78 -11.64 3.28
CA LEU A 268 -3.00 -10.20 3.21
C LEU A 268 -4.41 -9.84 3.71
N GLN A 269 -5.44 -10.55 3.24
CA GLN A 269 -6.83 -10.37 3.70
C GLN A 269 -6.97 -10.50 5.22
N LEU A 270 -6.30 -11.48 5.85
CA LEU A 270 -6.36 -11.66 7.29
C LEU A 270 -5.80 -10.46 8.06
N HIS A 271 -4.72 -9.85 7.57
CA HIS A 271 -4.18 -8.63 8.20
C HIS A 271 -5.07 -7.41 7.95
N LEU A 272 -5.66 -7.28 6.75
CA LEU A 272 -6.63 -6.22 6.45
C LEU A 272 -7.88 -6.33 7.34
N GLN A 273 -8.37 -7.55 7.59
CA GLN A 273 -9.44 -7.81 8.56
C GLN A 273 -9.01 -7.49 9.99
N GLY A 274 -7.75 -7.75 10.33
CA GLY A 274 -7.16 -7.33 11.60
C GLY A 274 -7.14 -5.81 11.77
N VAL A 275 -6.78 -5.07 10.71
CA VAL A 275 -6.84 -3.60 10.68
C VAL A 275 -8.28 -3.13 10.87
N LYS A 276 -9.24 -3.67 10.10
CA LYS A 276 -10.67 -3.36 10.26
C LYS A 276 -11.14 -3.56 11.70
N SER A 277 -10.84 -4.73 12.29
CA SER A 277 -11.21 -5.05 13.67
C SER A 277 -10.62 -4.06 14.68
N LEU A 278 -9.38 -3.61 14.44
CA LEU A 278 -8.71 -2.62 15.29
C LEU A 278 -9.36 -1.24 15.18
N LEU A 279 -9.79 -0.83 13.97
CA LEU A 279 -10.54 0.41 13.75
C LEU A 279 -11.91 0.38 14.46
N GLU A 280 -12.57 -0.77 14.48
CA GLU A 280 -13.86 -0.97 15.17
C GLU A 280 -13.69 -0.99 16.70
N SER A 281 -12.64 -1.62 17.21
CA SER A 281 -12.43 -1.79 18.65
C SER A 281 -11.78 -0.59 19.34
N HIS A 282 -11.01 0.21 18.60
CA HIS A 282 -10.26 1.35 19.12
C HIS A 282 -10.49 2.62 18.26
N PRO A 283 -11.72 3.15 18.20
CA PRO A 283 -12.02 4.37 17.45
C PRO A 283 -11.25 5.59 17.95
N GLU A 284 -10.79 5.57 19.21
CA GLU A 284 -9.94 6.61 19.81
C GLU A 284 -8.58 6.78 19.12
N LEU A 285 -8.12 5.76 18.38
CA LEU A 285 -6.88 5.86 17.60
C LEU A 285 -6.99 6.88 16.46
N PHE A 286 -8.20 7.08 15.93
CA PHE A 286 -8.49 7.97 14.81
C PHE A 286 -9.56 8.99 15.20
N GLN A 287 -9.12 10.09 15.78
CA GLN A 287 -9.98 11.20 16.17
C GLN A 287 -9.80 12.42 15.26
N ILE A 288 -10.76 13.35 15.34
CA ILE A 288 -10.60 14.64 14.67
C ILE A 288 -9.58 15.50 15.41
N LYS A 289 -8.30 15.34 15.04
CA LYS A 289 -7.22 16.28 15.36
C LYS A 289 -7.39 17.54 14.53
N ASP A 290 -7.52 18.70 15.18
CA ASP A 290 -7.51 20.01 14.53
C ASP A 290 -6.05 20.42 14.27
N VAL A 291 -5.66 20.41 13.00
CA VAL A 291 -4.30 20.77 12.56
C VAL A 291 -3.95 22.21 12.97
N ASN A 292 -4.91 23.13 13.01
CA ASN A 292 -4.66 24.50 13.42
C ASN A 292 -4.33 24.57 14.92
N ASN A 293 -5.05 23.81 15.75
CA ASN A 293 -4.74 23.72 17.18
C ASN A 293 -3.37 23.08 17.43
N VAL A 294 -2.97 22.10 16.61
CA VAL A 294 -1.62 21.52 16.66
C VAL A 294 -0.57 22.59 16.34
N LEU A 295 -0.76 23.38 15.28
CA LEU A 295 0.17 24.45 14.91
C LEU A 295 0.26 25.54 15.99
N LEU A 296 -0.87 26.00 16.52
CA LEU A 296 -0.92 26.99 17.61
C LEU A 296 -0.24 26.49 18.89
N SER A 297 -0.36 25.19 19.21
CA SER A 297 0.31 24.58 20.36
C SER A 297 1.83 24.46 20.21
N MET A 298 2.35 24.52 18.98
CA MET A 298 3.80 24.49 18.73
C MET A 298 4.46 25.87 18.85
N GLU A 299 3.66 26.95 18.84
CA GLU A 299 4.12 28.33 18.97
C GLU A 299 4.26 28.77 20.44
N SER A 300 3.62 28.06 21.39
CA SER A 300 3.77 28.35 22.82
C SER A 300 5.14 27.89 23.33
N GLU A 301 5.95 28.82 23.87
CA GLU A 301 7.28 28.52 24.43
C GLU A 301 7.24 27.73 25.77
N ASP A 302 6.06 27.56 26.36
CA ASP A 302 5.86 26.98 27.71
C ASP A 302 5.68 25.45 27.74
N SER A 303 5.85 24.73 26.63
CA SER A 303 5.69 23.27 26.66
C SER A 303 6.92 22.60 27.28
N ASN A 304 6.81 22.12 28.53
CA ASN A 304 7.66 21.05 29.06
C ASN A 304 7.86 19.99 27.97
N GLU A 305 9.12 19.62 27.67
CA GLU A 305 9.59 18.90 26.47
C GLU A 305 8.99 17.50 26.18
N SER A 306 7.93 17.07 26.88
CA SER A 306 7.40 15.69 26.79
C SER A 306 5.87 15.56 26.69
N GLU A 307 5.07 16.63 26.75
CA GLU A 307 3.60 16.49 26.78
C GLU A 307 2.95 16.71 25.40
N SER A 308 2.56 15.60 24.77
CA SER A 308 1.63 15.50 23.64
C SER A 308 2.15 16.03 22.28
N ARG A 309 3.12 15.33 21.68
CA ARG A 309 3.31 15.41 20.21
C ARG A 309 2.10 14.77 19.55
N VAL A 310 1.31 15.55 18.82
CA VAL A 310 0.19 15.00 18.05
C VAL A 310 0.76 14.19 16.87
N SER A 311 0.70 12.86 16.99
CA SER A 311 1.19 11.93 15.98
C SER A 311 0.17 11.77 14.86
N PHE A 312 0.52 12.10 13.62
CA PHE A 312 -0.27 11.78 12.42
C PHE A 312 0.26 10.53 11.69
N ILE A 313 1.14 9.77 12.35
CA ILE A 313 1.76 8.56 11.78
C ILE A 313 0.71 7.49 11.51
N PRO A 314 -0.22 7.15 12.43
CA PRO A 314 -1.28 6.18 12.16
C PRO A 314 -2.12 6.53 10.92
N GLU A 315 -2.43 7.81 10.71
CA GLU A 315 -3.18 8.28 9.55
C GLU A 315 -2.42 8.05 8.23
N GLN A 316 -1.12 8.33 8.21
CA GLN A 316 -0.26 8.02 7.06
C GLN A 316 -0.19 6.51 6.81
N LEU A 317 0.02 5.72 7.86
CA LEU A 317 0.12 4.26 7.73
C LEU A 317 -1.20 3.65 7.26
N LEU A 318 -2.35 4.12 7.77
CA LEU A 318 -3.67 3.68 7.32
C LEU A 318 -3.88 4.03 5.85
N LEU A 319 -3.57 5.26 5.43
CA LEU A 319 -3.66 5.65 4.02
C LEU A 319 -2.86 4.72 3.10
N TRP A 320 -1.65 4.35 3.50
CA TRP A 320 -0.83 3.41 2.74
C TRP A 320 -1.41 2.00 2.71
N ILE A 321 -2.00 1.53 3.81
CA ILE A 321 -2.76 0.25 3.83
C ILE A 321 -3.92 0.31 2.85
N LEU A 322 -4.66 1.42 2.79
CA LEU A 322 -5.78 1.60 1.86
C LEU A 322 -5.31 1.57 0.40
N TYR A 323 -4.15 2.14 0.09
CA TYR A 323 -3.57 2.06 -1.26
C TYR A 323 -3.16 0.63 -1.64
N ILE A 324 -2.59 -0.13 -0.69
CA ILE A 324 -2.28 -1.55 -0.89
C ILE A 324 -3.57 -2.33 -1.13
N ASP A 325 -4.60 -2.12 -0.31
CA ASP A 325 -5.92 -2.75 -0.44
C ASP A 325 -6.51 -2.50 -1.84
N ALA A 326 -6.68 -1.24 -2.25
CA ALA A 326 -7.23 -0.87 -3.55
C ALA A 326 -6.41 -1.40 -4.75
N SER A 327 -5.10 -1.61 -4.57
CA SER A 327 -4.23 -2.18 -5.59
C SER A 327 -4.36 -3.71 -5.69
N CYS A 328 -4.60 -4.37 -4.56
CA CYS A 328 -4.70 -5.83 -4.48
C CYS A 328 -6.12 -6.39 -4.62
N GLN A 329 -7.18 -5.58 -4.61
CA GLN A 329 -8.57 -6.01 -4.84
C GLN A 329 -8.75 -7.04 -5.98
N PRO A 330 -8.21 -6.86 -7.20
CA PRO A 330 -8.42 -7.83 -8.29
C PRO A 330 -7.68 -9.17 -8.10
N MET A 331 -6.87 -9.31 -7.05
CA MET A 331 -6.14 -10.54 -6.74
C MET A 331 -6.98 -11.54 -5.93
N GLY A 332 -8.29 -11.29 -5.77
CA GLY A 332 -9.21 -12.16 -5.02
C GLY A 332 -9.33 -11.80 -3.54
N LEU A 333 -9.19 -10.52 -3.19
CA LEU A 333 -9.59 -10.06 -1.85
C LEU A 333 -11.11 -10.13 -1.74
N THR A 334 -11.60 -10.61 -0.59
CA THR A 334 -13.03 -10.88 -0.39
C THR A 334 -13.78 -9.67 0.17
N GLU A 335 -13.04 -8.74 0.78
CA GLU A 335 -13.59 -7.53 1.39
C GLU A 335 -12.65 -6.36 1.09
N SER A 336 -13.22 -5.17 0.87
CA SER A 336 -12.48 -3.92 0.69
C SER A 336 -12.43 -3.12 1.98
N LEU A 337 -11.23 -2.88 2.51
CA LEU A 337 -11.02 -1.99 3.64
C LEU A 337 -11.27 -0.54 3.23
N TYR A 338 -10.96 -0.19 1.98
CA TYR A 338 -11.25 1.11 1.38
C TYR A 338 -12.76 1.42 1.40
N ASP A 339 -13.59 0.46 1.02
CA ASP A 339 -15.05 0.62 1.01
C ASP A 339 -15.60 0.73 2.43
N TYR A 340 -15.06 -0.09 3.35
CA TYR A 340 -15.41 -0.01 4.76
C TYR A 340 -15.15 1.39 5.33
N VAL A 341 -13.98 2.00 5.10
CA VAL A 341 -13.70 3.32 5.68
C VAL A 341 -14.59 4.41 5.07
N LEU A 342 -14.91 4.32 3.76
CA LEU A 342 -15.86 5.23 3.10
C LEU A 342 -17.27 5.12 3.69
N GLN A 343 -17.71 3.90 3.99
CA GLN A 343 -19.06 3.61 4.49
C GLN A 343 -19.18 3.72 6.02
N SER A 344 -18.06 3.85 6.73
CA SER A 344 -18.01 3.86 8.20
C SER A 344 -18.77 5.04 8.83
N GLY A 345 -19.01 6.12 8.08
CA GLY A 345 -19.56 7.37 8.59
C GLY A 345 -18.61 8.12 9.54
N ASN A 346 -17.41 7.59 9.81
CA ASN A 346 -16.42 8.24 10.65
C ASN A 346 -15.56 9.20 9.78
N PRO A 347 -15.70 10.53 9.91
CA PRO A 347 -14.92 11.47 9.13
C PRO A 347 -13.41 11.35 9.37
N ALA A 348 -12.97 10.79 10.49
CA ALA A 348 -11.56 10.55 10.79
C ALA A 348 -10.90 9.44 10.00
N LEU A 349 -11.70 8.51 9.46
CA LEU A 349 -11.21 7.43 8.62
C LEU A 349 -11.31 7.76 7.12
N HIS A 350 -11.93 8.89 6.77
CA HIS A 350 -12.15 9.25 5.36
C HIS A 350 -10.79 9.40 4.63
N PRO A 351 -10.59 8.75 3.46
CA PRO A 351 -9.32 8.78 2.73
C PRO A 351 -8.76 10.18 2.48
N ASP A 352 -9.59 11.14 2.06
CA ASP A 352 -9.16 12.53 1.86
C ASP A 352 -8.63 13.18 3.14
N ARG A 353 -9.21 12.85 4.29
CA ARG A 353 -8.77 13.38 5.57
C ARG A 353 -7.45 12.73 5.98
N LEU A 354 -7.33 11.42 5.82
CA LEU A 354 -6.08 10.70 6.03
C LEU A 354 -4.96 11.25 5.15
N TYR A 355 -5.25 11.56 3.88
CA TYR A 355 -4.30 12.20 2.96
C TYR A 355 -3.88 13.61 3.44
N ARG A 356 -4.82 14.45 3.90
CA ARG A 356 -4.48 15.76 4.48
C ARG A 356 -3.57 15.63 5.72
N CYS A 357 -3.87 14.69 6.61
CA CYS A 357 -3.04 14.38 7.78
C CYS A 357 -1.65 13.88 7.36
N ALA A 358 -1.59 12.93 6.43
CA ALA A 358 -0.35 12.35 5.91
C ALA A 358 0.52 13.36 5.15
N ARG A 359 -0.04 14.51 4.72
CA ARG A 359 0.73 15.61 4.11
C ARG A 359 1.44 16.46 5.16
N VAL A 360 0.77 16.76 6.27
CA VAL A 360 1.30 17.68 7.30
C VAL A 360 2.05 16.97 8.43
N TRP A 361 2.02 15.63 8.44
CA TRP A 361 2.51 14.82 9.56
C TRP A 361 3.95 15.15 9.96
N GLY A 362 4.88 15.27 9.00
CA GLY A 362 6.31 15.42 9.27
C GLY A 362 6.61 16.71 10.03
N ARG A 363 6.06 17.83 9.55
CA ARG A 363 6.18 19.14 10.20
C ARG A 363 5.53 19.14 11.59
N CYS A 364 4.34 18.55 11.73
CA CYS A 364 3.65 18.47 13.03
C CYS A 364 4.41 17.60 14.04
N PHE A 365 5.03 16.51 13.57
CA PHE A 365 5.68 15.52 14.43
C PHE A 365 7.08 15.96 14.88
N TRP A 366 7.90 16.47 13.95
CA TRP A 366 9.27 16.91 14.23
C TRP A 366 9.37 18.36 14.70
N GLY A 367 8.33 19.16 14.45
CA GLY A 367 8.24 20.55 14.88
C GLY A 367 9.42 21.40 14.46
N LYS A 368 10.03 22.11 15.42
CA LYS A 368 11.20 22.98 15.19
C LYS A 368 12.41 22.23 14.64
N GLN A 369 12.48 20.91 14.80
CA GLN A 369 13.58 20.09 14.24
C GLN A 369 13.40 19.85 12.74
N TYR A 370 12.19 20.02 12.18
CA TYR A 370 11.91 19.76 10.78
C TYR A 370 12.50 20.86 9.89
N PRO A 371 13.48 20.56 9.02
CA PRO A 371 14.23 21.59 8.28
C PRO A 371 13.42 22.17 7.13
N ASP A 372 13.68 23.43 6.80
CA ASP A 372 12.98 24.16 5.72
C ASP A 372 13.10 23.48 4.36
N GLN A 373 14.23 22.81 4.11
CA GLN A 373 14.42 22.03 2.88
C GLN A 373 13.39 20.88 2.74
N GLU A 374 13.00 20.25 3.85
CA GLU A 374 11.99 19.18 3.83
C GLU A 374 10.57 19.75 3.74
N VAL A 375 10.34 20.94 4.29
CA VAL A 375 9.09 21.70 4.07
C VAL A 375 8.94 22.05 2.59
N SER A 376 10.01 22.54 1.95
CA SER A 376 10.03 22.80 0.50
C SER A 376 9.79 21.53 -0.29
N ASP A 377 10.44 20.41 0.05
CA ASP A 377 10.22 19.11 -0.59
C ASP A 377 8.75 18.65 -0.50
N ASP A 378 8.11 18.80 0.66
CA ASP A 378 6.69 18.48 0.85
C ASP A 378 5.81 19.37 -0.03
N MET A 379 6.11 20.68 -0.10
CA MET A 379 5.40 21.63 -0.96
C MET A 379 5.61 21.39 -2.46
N GLU A 380 6.78 20.92 -2.86
CA GLU A 380 7.03 20.60 -4.27
C GLU A 380 6.30 19.31 -4.69
N ASN A 381 6.21 18.33 -3.79
CA ASN A 381 5.65 17.01 -4.10
C ASN A 381 4.13 16.91 -3.87
N TYR A 382 3.51 17.80 -3.07
CA TYR A 382 2.11 17.62 -2.67
C TYR A 382 1.18 17.45 -3.86
N ARG A 383 1.36 18.24 -4.93
CA ARG A 383 0.40 18.29 -6.04
C ARG A 383 0.37 16.99 -6.81
N ALA A 384 1.54 16.40 -7.06
CA ALA A 384 1.64 15.08 -7.68
C ALA A 384 1.13 13.96 -6.77
N LEU A 385 1.38 14.05 -5.46
CA LEU A 385 0.82 13.10 -4.49
C LEU A 385 -0.70 13.22 -4.39
N GLU A 386 -1.28 14.40 -4.60
CA GLU A 386 -2.73 14.63 -4.63
C GLU A 386 -3.36 13.97 -5.87
N LEU A 387 -2.72 14.10 -7.04
CA LEU A 387 -3.13 13.36 -8.24
C LEU A 387 -3.05 11.84 -8.01
N LEU A 388 -1.99 11.35 -7.37
CA LEU A 388 -1.87 9.93 -7.04
C LEU A 388 -2.99 9.48 -6.09
N HIS A 389 -3.32 10.27 -5.07
CA HIS A 389 -4.42 10.00 -4.14
C HIS A 389 -5.77 9.93 -4.87
N ALA A 390 -6.07 10.92 -5.71
CA ALA A 390 -7.27 10.92 -6.55
C ALA A 390 -7.30 9.68 -7.48
N GLY A 391 -6.16 9.32 -8.06
CA GLY A 391 -6.02 8.11 -8.88
C GLY A 391 -6.35 6.82 -8.12
N MET A 392 -5.98 6.71 -6.84
CA MET A 392 -6.32 5.55 -6.01
C MET A 392 -7.82 5.49 -5.69
N ALA A 393 -8.48 6.63 -5.46
CA ALA A 393 -9.93 6.69 -5.29
C ALA A 393 -10.68 6.25 -6.57
N LEU A 394 -10.24 6.74 -7.73
CA LEU A 394 -10.77 6.32 -9.04
C LEU A 394 -10.55 4.82 -9.28
N ARG A 395 -9.38 4.29 -8.89
CA ARG A 395 -9.07 2.86 -9.00
C ARG A 395 -10.04 2.02 -8.16
N ASN A 396 -10.26 2.41 -6.90
CA ASN A 396 -11.22 1.74 -6.02
C ASN A 396 -12.64 1.74 -6.63
N ARG A 397 -13.08 2.90 -7.12
CA ARG A 397 -14.40 3.03 -7.76
C ARG A 397 -14.54 2.20 -9.05
N THR A 398 -13.45 2.05 -9.81
CA THR A 398 -13.43 1.15 -10.98
C THR A 398 -13.70 -0.30 -10.56
N TRP A 399 -13.12 -0.74 -9.44
CA TRP A 399 -13.35 -2.08 -8.91
C TRP A 399 -14.76 -2.28 -8.38
N GLN A 400 -15.30 -1.30 -7.65
CA GLN A 400 -16.71 -1.33 -7.20
C GLN A 400 -17.64 -1.52 -8.40
N LEU A 401 -17.52 -0.68 -9.44
CA LEU A 401 -18.34 -0.79 -10.65
C LEU A 401 -18.16 -2.13 -11.38
N LEU A 402 -16.94 -2.70 -11.35
CA LEU A 402 -16.68 -4.01 -11.96
C LEU A 402 -17.36 -5.15 -11.19
N PHE A 403 -17.32 -5.15 -9.85
CA PHE A 403 -17.74 -6.28 -9.03
C PHE A 403 -19.17 -6.20 -8.50
N ASP A 404 -19.74 -4.99 -8.33
CA ASP A 404 -21.03 -4.81 -7.66
C ASP A 404 -22.26 -5.24 -8.47
N ASN A 405 -22.10 -5.83 -9.67
CA ASN A 405 -23.19 -6.36 -10.51
C ASN A 405 -24.41 -5.41 -10.61
N VAL A 406 -24.18 -4.10 -10.53
CA VAL A 406 -25.25 -3.11 -10.61
C VAL A 406 -25.80 -3.14 -12.05
N PRO A 407 -27.11 -3.39 -12.26
CA PRO A 407 -27.68 -3.36 -13.60
C PRO A 407 -27.52 -1.95 -14.17
N ASP A 408 -26.58 -1.80 -15.10
CA ASP A 408 -26.19 -0.49 -15.63
C ASP A 408 -27.07 -0.06 -16.81
N SER A 409 -27.41 1.23 -16.82
CA SER A 409 -28.09 1.91 -17.93
C SER A 409 -27.10 2.64 -18.86
N GLY A 410 -25.79 2.41 -18.69
CA GLY A 410 -24.69 3.12 -19.35
C GLY A 410 -24.38 4.48 -18.72
N TYR A 411 -25.34 5.06 -17.99
CA TYR A 411 -25.21 6.37 -17.33
C TYR A 411 -24.14 6.39 -16.24
N GLN A 412 -23.99 5.32 -15.45
CA GLN A 412 -23.00 5.30 -14.36
C GLN A 412 -21.57 5.29 -14.90
N VAL A 413 -21.33 4.52 -15.97
CA VAL A 413 -20.03 4.46 -16.64
C VAL A 413 -19.68 5.80 -17.29
N GLU A 414 -20.62 6.46 -17.95
CA GLU A 414 -20.39 7.79 -18.53
C GLU A 414 -20.15 8.86 -17.46
N SER A 415 -20.97 8.87 -16.40
CA SER A 415 -20.77 9.78 -15.26
C SER A 415 -19.41 9.58 -14.60
N PHE A 416 -18.96 8.33 -14.46
CA PHE A 416 -17.65 8.03 -13.89
C PHE A 416 -16.50 8.46 -14.81
N PHE A 417 -16.64 8.28 -16.12
CA PHE A 417 -15.67 8.80 -17.08
C PHE A 417 -15.55 10.33 -17.01
N ASN A 418 -16.66 11.05 -16.85
CA ASN A 418 -16.65 12.51 -16.66
C ASN A 418 -15.90 12.93 -15.40
N GLU A 419 -16.01 12.15 -14.31
CA GLU A 419 -15.24 12.38 -13.08
C GLU A 419 -13.74 12.17 -13.29
N ILE A 420 -13.34 11.10 -14.00
CA ILE A 420 -11.94 10.91 -14.40
C ILE A 420 -11.45 12.15 -15.17
N MET A 421 -12.22 12.63 -16.15
CA MET A 421 -11.82 13.79 -16.94
C MET A 421 -11.75 15.09 -16.12
N ALA A 422 -12.65 15.29 -15.17
CA ALA A 422 -12.59 16.44 -14.26
C ALA A 422 -11.30 16.45 -13.42
N VAL A 423 -10.84 15.27 -12.95
CA VAL A 423 -9.56 15.15 -12.26
C VAL A 423 -8.40 15.48 -13.21
N ARG A 424 -8.43 14.97 -14.45
CA ARG A 424 -7.41 15.29 -15.45
C ARG A 424 -7.29 16.79 -15.68
N ASP A 425 -8.42 17.48 -15.79
CA ASP A 425 -8.44 18.92 -16.06
C ASP A 425 -7.93 19.73 -14.85
N LYS A 426 -8.31 19.35 -13.62
CA LYS A 426 -7.80 19.95 -12.38
C LYS A 426 -6.27 19.89 -12.26
N PHE A 427 -5.65 18.81 -12.73
CA PHE A 427 -4.21 18.57 -12.64
C PHE A 427 -3.49 18.70 -14.00
N SER A 428 -4.07 19.40 -14.97
CA SER A 428 -3.57 19.54 -16.35
C SER A 428 -2.11 20.01 -16.41
N ASP A 429 -1.68 20.86 -15.47
CA ASP A 429 -0.31 21.33 -15.32
C ASP A 429 0.69 20.18 -15.13
N LEU A 430 0.36 19.14 -14.35
CA LEU A 430 1.22 17.99 -14.11
C LEU A 430 1.43 17.15 -15.37
N PHE A 431 0.38 16.99 -16.18
CA PHE A 431 0.46 16.26 -17.45
C PHE A 431 1.34 17.00 -18.45
N ILE A 432 1.22 18.33 -18.51
CA ILE A 432 2.08 19.19 -19.32
C ILE A 432 3.53 19.07 -18.83
N THR A 433 3.78 19.19 -17.53
CA THR A 433 5.12 19.03 -16.96
C THR A 433 5.74 17.67 -17.28
N ALA A 434 5.01 16.56 -17.07
CA ALA A 434 5.50 15.22 -17.39
C ALA A 434 5.86 15.04 -18.87
N LYS A 435 5.06 15.66 -19.77
CA LYS A 435 5.30 15.61 -21.21
C LYS A 435 6.58 16.32 -21.60
N PHE A 436 6.78 17.55 -21.15
CA PHE A 436 7.90 18.39 -21.58
C PHE A 436 9.17 18.24 -20.74
N ALA A 437 9.11 17.56 -19.59
CA ALA A 437 10.30 17.30 -18.80
C ALA A 437 11.27 16.36 -19.53
N GLY A 438 12.57 16.68 -19.42
CA GLY A 438 13.65 15.90 -20.02
C GLY A 438 13.86 14.53 -19.37
N PRO A 439 14.61 13.62 -20.03
CA PRO A 439 14.73 12.22 -19.64
C PRO A 439 15.61 11.94 -18.42
N ALA A 440 16.39 12.91 -17.93
CA ALA A 440 17.47 12.68 -16.95
C ALA A 440 17.36 13.50 -15.65
N SER A 441 16.14 13.85 -15.21
CA SER A 441 16.00 14.59 -13.94
C SER A 441 16.11 13.66 -12.74
N MET A 442 17.08 13.93 -11.88
CA MET A 442 17.24 13.25 -10.59
C MET A 442 16.35 13.84 -9.48
N ARG A 443 15.54 14.87 -9.78
CA ARG A 443 14.68 15.51 -8.77
C ARG A 443 13.53 14.60 -8.40
N ARG A 444 13.37 14.33 -7.10
CA ARG A 444 12.26 13.57 -6.52
C ARG A 444 10.90 14.04 -7.03
N THR A 445 10.69 15.36 -7.08
CA THR A 445 9.45 15.98 -7.55
C THR A 445 9.04 15.49 -8.94
N LEU A 446 9.98 15.41 -9.89
CA LEU A 446 9.66 14.91 -11.23
C LEU A 446 9.36 13.41 -11.23
N ASN A 447 10.09 12.62 -10.43
CA ASN A 447 9.81 11.19 -10.28
C ASN A 447 8.41 10.96 -9.71
N THR A 448 7.97 11.79 -8.76
CA THR A 448 6.61 11.77 -8.20
C THR A 448 5.56 12.17 -9.25
N ILE A 449 5.80 13.24 -10.03
CA ILE A 449 4.92 13.66 -11.13
C ILE A 449 4.76 12.54 -12.16
N ASN A 450 5.87 11.95 -12.60
CA ASN A 450 5.87 10.86 -13.57
C ASN A 450 5.11 9.63 -13.06
N MET A 451 5.29 9.24 -11.79
CA MET A 451 4.51 8.17 -11.18
C MET A 451 3.01 8.49 -11.17
N ALA A 452 2.63 9.69 -10.70
CA ALA A 452 1.23 10.07 -10.59
C ALA A 452 0.54 10.13 -11.96
N VAL A 453 1.18 10.79 -12.94
CA VAL A 453 0.64 10.96 -14.29
C VAL A 453 0.52 9.63 -15.03
N SER A 454 1.55 8.77 -14.99
CA SER A 454 1.48 7.45 -15.64
C SER A 454 0.45 6.53 -14.98
N THR A 455 0.34 6.56 -13.65
CA THR A 455 -0.70 5.82 -12.92
C THR A 455 -2.09 6.30 -13.29
N PHE A 456 -2.27 7.62 -13.44
CA PHE A 456 -3.55 8.19 -13.87
C PHE A 456 -3.91 7.82 -15.32
N TYR A 457 -2.96 7.91 -16.25
CA TYR A 457 -3.18 7.47 -17.63
C TYR A 457 -3.53 5.98 -17.71
N ALA A 458 -2.94 5.16 -16.83
CA ALA A 458 -3.31 3.75 -16.71
C ALA A 458 -4.78 3.60 -16.30
N GLN A 459 -5.33 4.44 -15.42
CA GLN A 459 -6.76 4.43 -15.07
C GLN A 459 -7.66 4.74 -16.26
N ILE A 460 -7.29 5.71 -17.12
CA ILE A 460 -8.06 6.03 -18.33
C ILE A 460 -8.15 4.82 -19.27
N LEU A 461 -7.02 4.16 -19.52
CA LEU A 461 -6.97 2.97 -20.38
C LEU A 461 -7.75 1.81 -19.75
N PHE A 462 -7.59 1.63 -18.45
CA PHE A 462 -8.20 0.54 -17.71
C PHE A 462 -9.72 0.68 -17.59
N HIS A 463 -10.23 1.90 -17.37
CA HIS A 463 -11.65 2.23 -17.45
C HIS A 463 -12.27 1.73 -18.76
N ARG A 464 -11.64 2.05 -19.91
CA ARG A 464 -12.09 1.56 -21.22
C ARG A 464 -12.11 0.03 -21.25
N ARG A 465 -11.03 -0.62 -20.82
CA ARG A 465 -10.89 -2.09 -20.91
C ARG A 465 -11.87 -2.86 -20.06
N LEU A 466 -12.26 -2.30 -18.91
CA LEU A 466 -13.17 -2.97 -17.99
C LEU A 466 -14.63 -2.59 -18.21
N LEU A 467 -14.91 -1.30 -18.37
CA LEU A 467 -16.29 -0.80 -18.34
C LEU A 467 -16.86 -0.55 -19.75
N CYS A 468 -15.99 -0.42 -20.76
CA CYS A 468 -16.39 -0.21 -22.16
C CYS A 468 -15.71 -1.21 -23.13
N PRO A 469 -15.76 -2.54 -22.88
CA PRO A 469 -14.96 -3.52 -23.62
C PRO A 469 -15.25 -3.54 -25.13
N SER A 470 -16.47 -3.22 -25.55
CA SER A 470 -16.88 -3.18 -26.96
C SER A 470 -16.45 -1.90 -27.70
N GLN A 471 -15.95 -0.87 -27.00
CA GLN A 471 -15.59 0.40 -27.63
C GLN A 471 -14.10 0.41 -28.05
N PRO A 472 -13.79 0.81 -29.30
CA PRO A 472 -12.41 0.92 -29.76
C PRO A 472 -11.65 2.08 -29.07
N PRO A 473 -10.31 2.04 -29.04
CA PRO A 473 -9.51 3.12 -28.46
C PRO A 473 -9.70 4.44 -29.23
N ARG A 474 -10.04 5.52 -28.51
CA ARG A 474 -10.14 6.90 -29.00
C ARG A 474 -8.76 7.57 -28.99
N THR A 475 -8.67 8.78 -29.55
CA THR A 475 -7.45 9.60 -29.54
C THR A 475 -6.88 9.79 -28.14
N LEU A 476 -7.74 10.00 -27.13
CA LEU A 476 -7.32 10.11 -25.73
C LEU A 476 -6.60 8.84 -25.24
N HIS A 477 -7.12 7.65 -25.58
CA HIS A 477 -6.53 6.38 -25.16
C HIS A 477 -5.15 6.18 -25.81
N ARG A 478 -5.02 6.45 -27.12
CA ARG A 478 -3.71 6.40 -27.80
C ARG A 478 -2.72 7.40 -27.20
N HIS A 479 -3.18 8.59 -26.85
CA HIS A 479 -2.36 9.59 -26.18
C HIS A 479 -1.91 9.13 -24.79
N ALA A 480 -2.82 8.57 -23.99
CA ALA A 480 -2.50 8.02 -22.67
C ALA A 480 -1.43 6.92 -22.76
N LEU A 481 -1.58 5.97 -23.69
CA LEU A 481 -0.60 4.91 -23.93
C LEU A 481 0.78 5.48 -24.31
N SER A 482 0.82 6.41 -25.28
CA SER A 482 2.07 7.04 -25.71
C SER A 482 2.80 7.75 -24.55
N ASN A 483 2.07 8.46 -23.69
CA ASN A 483 2.66 9.12 -22.52
C ASN A 483 3.14 8.12 -21.47
N ILE A 484 2.44 7.00 -21.23
CA ILE A 484 2.93 5.96 -20.33
C ILE A 484 4.27 5.41 -20.85
N LEU A 485 4.34 5.03 -22.13
CA LEU A 485 5.58 4.53 -22.74
C LEU A 485 6.73 5.52 -22.57
N GLU A 486 6.49 6.79 -22.91
CA GLU A 486 7.49 7.85 -22.78
C GLU A 486 7.97 8.00 -21.33
N ILE A 487 7.05 8.04 -20.35
CA ILE A 487 7.40 8.15 -18.93
C ILE A 487 8.21 6.94 -18.45
N VAL A 488 7.81 5.72 -18.82
CA VAL A 488 8.50 4.49 -18.43
C VAL A 488 9.92 4.48 -18.98
N HIS A 489 10.12 4.88 -20.25
CA HIS A 489 11.46 5.02 -20.84
C HIS A 489 12.30 6.08 -20.15
N LYS A 490 11.73 7.27 -19.87
CA LYS A 490 12.42 8.35 -19.13
C LYS A 490 12.87 7.87 -17.75
N GLN A 491 11.99 7.22 -17.00
CA GLN A 491 12.28 6.75 -15.64
C GLN A 491 13.31 5.62 -15.65
N TYR A 492 13.23 4.68 -16.61
CA TYR A 492 14.23 3.62 -16.76
C TYR A 492 15.63 4.17 -17.08
N ALA A 493 15.70 5.14 -18.00
CA ALA A 493 16.96 5.78 -18.40
C ALA A 493 17.60 6.57 -17.25
N SER A 494 16.80 7.21 -16.40
CA SER A 494 17.30 7.91 -15.21
C SER A 494 17.75 6.95 -14.11
N GLU A 495 16.88 6.01 -13.69
CA GLU A 495 17.20 5.01 -12.68
C GLU A 495 16.24 3.82 -12.78
N ALA A 496 16.72 2.66 -13.21
CA ALA A 496 15.90 1.46 -13.43
C ALA A 496 15.03 1.03 -12.22
N ARG A 497 15.48 1.30 -10.98
CA ARG A 497 14.72 1.00 -9.76
C ARG A 497 13.39 1.74 -9.68
N LEU A 498 13.26 2.90 -10.33
CA LEU A 498 12.01 3.68 -10.37
C LEU A 498 10.86 2.89 -11.00
N LEU A 499 11.13 1.94 -11.89
CA LEU A 499 10.10 1.10 -12.50
C LEU A 499 9.33 0.24 -11.49
N ARG A 500 9.88 -0.01 -10.30
CA ARG A 500 9.17 -0.71 -9.20
C ARG A 500 7.86 0.01 -8.82
N ARG A 501 7.80 1.34 -9.02
CA ARG A 501 6.62 2.18 -8.76
C ARG A 501 5.67 2.26 -9.95
N LEU A 502 6.06 1.75 -11.12
CA LEU A 502 5.34 1.88 -12.39
C LEU A 502 4.82 0.54 -12.94
N HIS A 503 4.86 -0.53 -12.16
CA HIS A 503 4.44 -1.85 -12.63
C HIS A 503 2.99 -1.88 -13.15
N TRP A 504 2.09 -1.11 -12.53
CA TRP A 504 0.71 -1.01 -12.99
C TRP A 504 0.58 -0.30 -14.36
N PRO A 505 1.14 0.92 -14.55
CA PRO A 505 1.23 1.53 -15.87
C PRO A 505 1.87 0.62 -16.93
N ILE A 506 2.96 -0.07 -16.58
CA ILE A 506 3.65 -0.99 -17.49
C ILE A 506 2.74 -2.15 -17.90
N MET A 507 1.99 -2.74 -16.97
CA MET A 507 0.99 -3.76 -17.27
C MET A 507 -0.01 -3.27 -18.30
N VAL A 508 -0.65 -2.13 -18.01
CA VAL A 508 -1.70 -1.59 -18.88
C VAL A 508 -1.12 -1.24 -20.25
N ALA A 509 0.08 -0.66 -20.31
CA ALA A 509 0.74 -0.40 -21.59
C ALA A 509 1.05 -1.68 -22.38
N ALA A 510 1.47 -2.75 -21.71
CA ALA A 510 1.75 -4.04 -22.35
C ALA A 510 0.47 -4.68 -22.92
N LEU A 511 -0.69 -4.49 -22.29
CA LEU A 511 -1.96 -5.00 -22.78
C LEU A 511 -2.56 -4.16 -23.94
N GLU A 512 -2.14 -2.90 -24.06
CA GLU A 512 -2.71 -1.95 -25.03
C GLU A 512 -1.80 -1.65 -26.23
N THR A 513 -0.51 -1.98 -26.17
CA THR A 513 0.43 -1.67 -27.26
C THR A 513 0.32 -2.65 -28.41
N ASP A 514 0.20 -2.12 -29.63
CA ASP A 514 0.24 -2.90 -30.87
C ASP A 514 1.68 -3.01 -31.43
N ASP A 515 2.63 -2.24 -30.89
CA ASP A 515 4.05 -2.28 -31.30
C ASP A 515 4.76 -3.49 -30.65
N PRO A 516 5.22 -4.48 -31.45
CA PRO A 516 5.89 -5.67 -30.93
C PRO A 516 7.21 -5.38 -30.20
N ALA A 517 7.96 -4.35 -30.61
CA ALA A 517 9.23 -4.00 -29.98
C ALA A 517 9.00 -3.38 -28.59
N GLN A 518 7.98 -2.53 -28.47
CA GLN A 518 7.58 -1.99 -27.17
C GLN A 518 7.01 -3.07 -26.27
N LEU A 519 6.20 -3.99 -26.81
CA LEU A 519 5.65 -5.09 -26.05
C LEU A 519 6.74 -5.97 -25.44
N GLU A 520 7.71 -6.39 -26.26
CA GLU A 520 8.82 -7.21 -25.80
C GLU A 520 9.64 -6.50 -24.72
N TRP A 521 9.94 -5.22 -24.92
CA TRP A 521 10.66 -4.42 -23.94
C TRP A 521 9.90 -4.33 -22.61
N LEU A 522 8.61 -4.02 -22.62
CA LEU A 522 7.77 -3.93 -21.41
C LEU A 522 7.68 -5.29 -20.69
N ARG A 523 7.52 -6.39 -21.42
CA ARG A 523 7.48 -7.74 -20.84
C ARG A 523 8.81 -8.09 -20.17
N GLN A 524 9.93 -7.74 -20.78
CA GLN A 524 11.24 -7.91 -20.16
C GLN A 524 11.35 -7.11 -18.85
N ARG A 525 10.91 -5.83 -18.84
CA ARG A 525 10.88 -5.02 -17.61
C ARG A 525 10.00 -5.65 -16.52
N LEU A 526 8.80 -6.13 -16.86
CA LEU A 526 7.90 -6.80 -15.91
C LEU A 526 8.50 -8.09 -15.35
N ALA A 527 9.18 -8.88 -16.20
CA ALA A 527 9.83 -10.11 -15.79
C ALA A 527 10.95 -9.86 -14.78
N GLU A 528 11.74 -8.81 -14.96
CA GLU A 528 12.77 -8.41 -13.99
C GLU A 528 12.19 -7.90 -12.66
N LEU A 529 11.00 -7.31 -12.70
CA LEU A 529 10.28 -6.82 -11.52
C LEU A 529 9.47 -7.91 -10.81
N ARG A 530 9.25 -9.07 -11.45
CA ARG A 530 8.49 -10.23 -10.93
C ARG A 530 8.79 -10.61 -9.47
N PRO A 531 10.05 -10.61 -8.98
CA PRO A 531 10.31 -10.95 -7.58
C PRO A 531 10.00 -9.82 -6.57
N CYS A 532 9.70 -8.60 -7.00
CA CYS A 532 9.64 -7.41 -6.13
C CYS A 532 8.39 -7.32 -5.23
N HIS A 533 7.21 -7.73 -5.69
CA HIS A 533 6.03 -7.86 -4.81
C HIS A 533 4.94 -8.73 -5.43
N THR A 534 3.98 -9.15 -4.60
CA THR A 534 2.93 -10.12 -4.97
C THR A 534 2.03 -9.59 -6.09
N GLU A 535 1.72 -8.29 -6.08
CA GLU A 535 0.97 -7.63 -7.17
C GLU A 535 1.75 -7.66 -8.50
N ILE A 536 3.08 -7.46 -8.55
CA ILE A 536 3.84 -7.57 -9.82
C ILE A 536 3.82 -9.00 -10.36
N ARG A 537 3.93 -10.00 -9.48
CA ARG A 537 3.84 -11.41 -9.88
C ARG A 537 2.49 -11.70 -10.52
N TRP A 538 1.42 -11.26 -9.88
CA TRP A 538 0.06 -11.36 -10.42
C TRP A 538 -0.06 -10.61 -11.76
N VAL A 539 0.43 -9.37 -11.85
CA VAL A 539 0.48 -8.58 -13.09
C VAL A 539 1.18 -9.33 -14.24
N ASN A 540 2.32 -9.98 -13.96
CA ASN A 540 3.05 -10.77 -14.96
C ASN A 540 2.17 -11.92 -15.49
N GLU A 541 1.53 -12.67 -14.60
CA GLU A 541 0.63 -13.78 -14.97
C GLU A 541 -0.55 -13.29 -15.82
N ILE A 542 -1.16 -12.17 -15.45
CA ILE A 542 -2.27 -11.56 -16.20
C ILE A 542 -1.83 -11.18 -17.61
N VAL A 543 -0.67 -10.52 -17.75
CA VAL A 543 -0.15 -10.12 -19.07
C VAL A 543 0.11 -11.33 -19.94
N ASP A 544 0.78 -12.36 -19.40
CA ASP A 544 1.10 -13.57 -20.15
C ASP A 544 -0.17 -14.31 -20.62
N GLU A 545 -1.18 -14.45 -19.74
CA GLU A 545 -2.43 -15.14 -20.07
C GLU A 545 -3.33 -14.36 -21.03
N VAL A 546 -3.49 -13.05 -20.82
CA VAL A 546 -4.33 -12.20 -21.67
C VAL A 546 -3.75 -12.10 -23.08
N LEU A 547 -2.43 -11.89 -23.20
CA LEU A 547 -1.77 -11.84 -24.50
C LEU A 547 -1.83 -13.20 -25.23
N ALA A 548 -1.69 -14.31 -24.50
CA ALA A 548 -1.85 -15.64 -25.09
C ALA A 548 -3.26 -15.82 -25.69
N GLN A 549 -4.30 -15.36 -25.00
CA GLN A 549 -5.66 -15.39 -25.51
C GLN A 549 -5.87 -14.42 -26.70
N GLN A 550 -5.34 -13.19 -26.64
CA GLN A 550 -5.42 -12.24 -27.76
C GLN A 550 -4.74 -12.78 -29.03
N ASN A 551 -3.60 -13.44 -28.88
CA ASN A 551 -2.90 -14.07 -29.99
C ASN A 551 -3.71 -15.23 -30.60
N ALA A 552 -4.38 -16.04 -29.77
CA ALA A 552 -5.27 -17.10 -30.24
C ALA A 552 -6.49 -16.54 -31.01
N SER A 553 -7.01 -15.39 -30.57
CA SER A 553 -8.13 -14.67 -31.20
C SER A 553 -7.72 -13.77 -32.37
N LYS A 554 -6.52 -13.97 -32.96
CA LYS A 554 -5.99 -13.18 -34.10
C LYS A 554 -5.97 -11.65 -33.85
N GLY A 555 -5.71 -11.23 -32.61
CA GLY A 555 -5.59 -9.82 -32.24
C GLY A 555 -6.88 -9.17 -31.74
N GLU A 556 -7.99 -9.90 -31.64
CA GLU A 556 -9.18 -9.39 -30.96
C GLU A 556 -8.89 -9.19 -29.46
N TYR A 557 -9.33 -8.05 -28.92
CA TYR A 557 -9.17 -7.76 -27.50
C TYR A 557 -9.97 -8.75 -26.65
N VAL A 558 -9.29 -9.43 -25.73
CA VAL A 558 -9.94 -10.21 -24.67
C VAL A 558 -10.84 -9.30 -23.84
N ASN A 559 -12.01 -9.79 -23.45
CA ASN A 559 -12.86 -9.10 -22.48
C ASN A 559 -12.20 -9.15 -21.09
N LEU A 560 -11.41 -8.13 -20.77
CA LEU A 560 -10.59 -8.11 -19.55
C LEU A 560 -11.47 -8.10 -18.28
N ALA A 561 -12.64 -7.47 -18.31
CA ALA A 561 -13.59 -7.48 -17.20
C ALA A 561 -14.06 -8.89 -16.87
N GLU A 562 -14.50 -9.64 -17.87
CA GLU A 562 -14.96 -11.02 -17.69
C GLU A 562 -13.81 -11.94 -17.26
N PHE A 563 -12.64 -11.78 -17.86
CA PHE A 563 -11.43 -12.51 -17.49
C PHE A 563 -11.09 -12.33 -16.00
N LEU A 564 -11.07 -11.08 -15.51
CA LEU A 564 -10.75 -10.79 -14.10
C LEU A 564 -11.84 -11.29 -13.14
N ARG A 565 -13.14 -11.16 -13.49
CA ARG A 565 -14.24 -11.72 -12.68
C ARG A 565 -14.14 -13.23 -12.56
N ASN A 566 -13.85 -13.93 -13.66
CA ASN A 566 -13.72 -15.38 -13.66
C ASN A 566 -12.51 -15.85 -12.84
N ARG A 567 -11.39 -15.12 -12.90
CA ARG A 567 -10.19 -15.42 -12.09
C ARG A 567 -10.44 -15.18 -10.61
N ALA A 568 -11.14 -14.10 -10.25
CA ALA A 568 -11.44 -13.79 -8.85
C ALA A 568 -12.41 -14.79 -8.19
N ALA A 569 -13.21 -15.51 -8.98
CA ALA A 569 -14.13 -16.55 -8.51
C ALA A 569 -13.48 -17.94 -8.28
N GLN A 570 -12.24 -18.13 -8.75
CA GLN A 570 -11.45 -19.37 -8.59
C GLN A 570 -10.58 -19.29 -7.35
#